data_AF-A0AAQ0V7J4-F1
#
_entry.id   AF-A0AAQ0V7J4-F1
#
_cell.length_a   1.000
_cell.length_b   1.000
_cell.length_c   1.000
_cell.angle_alpha   90.00
_cell.angle_beta   90.00
_cell.angle_gamma   90.00
#
_symmetry.space_group_name_H-M   'P 1'
#
loop_
_entity.id
_entity.type
_entity.pdbx_description
1 polymer ?
#
loop_
_entity_poly.entity_id
_entity_poly.type
_entity_poly.pdbx_seq_one_letter_code
_entity_poly.pdbx_strand_id
1 'polypeptide(L)'
;MSSGAKVLSAFVRETTPGVTPTGIPWNLLKRTSWGVGPSQNTNDNDEIGGTRMAQGATLGTVDVGGDVGAKFRYGQHDDFLASCFGAEWAGNVLTMGNDRISFSLATYASDVGIASIVRGAQVSVFQLEVPNDGDVTATITFAGLGWDSKADDTSYIEGTPADNAGELRYSFKEVTAINLNGIDGGDGFCIDTFNIQFDNNVQTQRCIGTGSPYAGANIPTTFTPSGSITLSWSKAAWEVWSKTLTGATVPFSFTLANDEGQYTFNFPKVQVAGDWPDGGNTDIIQVQLDITAADESPTITRAVTIPATGITVTPETASVDVGDTTSLTATLSPAGATDTVTWESSDPEVATVSASGVVTGVAAGTATITAKARTFTDTATITVTEP
;
A
#
# COMPACT_ATOMS: atom_id res chain seq x y z
N MET A 1 28.21 22.14 9.45
CA MET A 1 28.21 20.65 9.40
C MET A 1 26.78 20.20 9.64
N SER A 2 26.29 19.21 8.90
CA SER A 2 24.89 18.78 9.02
C SER A 2 24.61 18.08 10.35
N SER A 3 23.43 18.34 10.92
CA SER A 3 22.93 17.66 12.11
C SER A 3 21.89 16.57 11.81
N GLY A 4 21.63 16.25 10.53
CA GLY A 4 20.79 15.13 10.06
C GLY A 4 19.29 15.25 10.32
N ALA A 5 18.87 15.70 11.51
CA ALA A 5 17.48 15.75 11.97
C ALA A 5 16.67 16.95 11.45
N LYS A 6 17.23 17.76 10.55
CA LYS A 6 16.65 19.06 10.11
C LYS A 6 16.36 19.12 8.61
N VAL A 7 16.18 17.96 7.98
CA VAL A 7 15.84 17.82 6.57
C VAL A 7 14.35 17.58 6.41
N LEU A 8 13.67 18.52 5.76
CA LEU A 8 12.27 18.44 5.37
C LEU A 8 12.18 17.88 3.94
N SER A 9 11.16 17.06 3.67
CA SER A 9 10.81 16.61 2.33
C SER A 9 9.33 16.76 2.09
N ALA A 10 8.95 17.28 0.94
CA ALA A 10 7.57 17.55 0.58
C ALA A 10 7.35 17.39 -0.93
N PHE A 11 6.10 17.20 -1.31
CA PHE A 11 5.71 17.11 -2.72
C PHE A 11 4.47 17.94 -3.01
N VAL A 12 4.30 18.31 -4.27
CA VAL A 12 3.06 18.93 -4.77
C VAL A 12 2.77 18.37 -6.15
N ARG A 13 1.50 18.08 -6.42
CA ARG A 13 1.01 17.65 -7.74
C ARG A 13 1.18 18.77 -8.74
N GLU A 14 1.73 18.47 -9.91
CA GLU A 14 1.88 19.44 -11.00
C GLU A 14 0.64 19.43 -11.90
N THR A 15 0.20 20.61 -12.36
CA THR A 15 -0.81 20.73 -13.42
C THR A 15 -0.19 20.59 -14.80
N THR A 16 1.11 20.84 -14.91
CA THR A 16 1.89 20.74 -16.14
C THR A 16 3.24 20.12 -15.79
N PRO A 17 3.61 18.98 -16.40
CA PRO A 17 4.85 18.31 -16.08
C PRO A 17 6.07 19.23 -16.16
N GLY A 18 6.86 19.25 -15.08
CA GLY A 18 8.06 20.09 -14.99
C GLY A 18 7.82 21.50 -14.44
N VAL A 19 6.57 21.87 -14.15
CA VAL A 19 6.20 23.19 -13.63
C VAL A 19 5.63 23.06 -12.22
N THR A 20 6.35 23.62 -11.25
CA THR A 20 5.89 23.69 -9.86
C THR A 20 4.70 24.67 -9.75
N PRO A 21 3.53 24.23 -9.27
CA PRO A 21 2.40 25.12 -9.06
C PRO A 21 2.66 26.11 -7.91
N THR A 22 2.01 27.27 -7.96
CA THR A 22 2.10 28.31 -6.92
C THR A 22 0.79 28.42 -6.17
N GLY A 23 0.85 28.74 -4.87
CA GLY A 23 -0.34 28.91 -4.03
C GLY A 23 -1.10 27.62 -3.69
N ILE A 24 -0.54 26.45 -4.04
CA ILE A 24 -1.05 25.14 -3.66
C ILE A 24 -0.27 24.64 -2.44
N PRO A 25 -0.95 24.17 -1.38
CA PRO A 25 -0.26 23.64 -0.20
C PRO A 25 0.55 22.39 -0.58
N TRP A 26 1.79 22.35 -0.09
CA TRP A 26 2.66 21.19 -0.25
C TRP A 26 2.24 20.07 0.71
N ASN A 27 2.37 18.83 0.28
CA ASN A 27 2.17 17.64 1.09
C ASN A 27 3.48 17.21 1.76
N LEU A 28 3.45 16.97 3.08
CA LEU A 28 4.60 16.43 3.80
C LEU A 28 4.89 14.99 3.34
N LEU A 29 6.16 14.71 3.00
CA LEU A 29 6.60 13.37 2.63
C LEU A 29 7.42 12.75 3.77
N LYS A 30 6.78 11.93 4.60
CA LYS A 30 7.47 11.13 5.62
C LYS A 30 8.17 9.96 4.95
N ARG A 31 9.48 9.84 5.16
CA ARG A 31 10.34 8.88 4.47
C ARG A 31 11.37 8.29 5.42
N THR A 32 11.90 7.12 5.06
CA THR A 32 13.02 6.45 5.73
C THR A 32 14.34 6.64 4.96
N SER A 33 14.28 6.82 3.63
CA SER A 33 15.45 7.09 2.79
C SER A 33 15.15 8.14 1.72
N TRP A 34 16.18 8.67 1.07
CA TRP A 34 16.05 9.58 -0.08
C TRP A 34 17.23 9.40 -1.03
N GLY A 35 16.95 8.84 -2.19
CA GLY A 35 17.89 8.68 -3.29
C GLY A 35 17.56 9.53 -4.51
N VAL A 36 16.53 10.39 -4.44
CA VAL A 36 16.09 11.20 -5.58
C VAL A 36 17.08 12.35 -5.83
N GLY A 37 17.66 12.38 -7.03
CA GLY A 37 18.62 13.40 -7.44
C GLY A 37 19.05 13.28 -8.90
N PRO A 38 19.99 14.13 -9.34
CA PRO A 38 20.56 14.05 -10.67
C PRO A 38 21.68 13.01 -10.72
N SER A 39 21.69 12.18 -11.76
CA SER A 39 22.81 11.33 -12.16
C SER A 39 23.38 11.85 -13.47
N GLN A 40 24.66 12.21 -13.46
CA GLN A 40 25.36 12.78 -14.61
C GLN A 40 26.04 11.66 -15.40
N ASN A 41 25.63 11.47 -16.64
CA ASN A 41 26.31 10.55 -17.55
C ASN A 41 27.61 11.19 -18.04
N THR A 42 28.66 10.38 -18.16
CA THR A 42 29.98 10.81 -18.63
C THR A 42 30.41 9.98 -19.83
N ASN A 43 31.10 10.61 -20.77
CA ASN A 43 31.76 9.91 -21.87
C ASN A 43 33.27 10.08 -21.73
N ASP A 44 33.98 8.97 -21.62
CA ASP A 44 35.43 8.98 -21.51
C ASP A 44 36.06 9.54 -22.79
N ASN A 45 37.11 10.33 -22.62
CA ASN A 45 37.92 10.82 -23.72
C ASN A 45 39.01 9.78 -24.02
N ASP A 46 38.73 8.92 -24.99
CA ASP A 46 39.65 7.89 -25.48
C ASP A 46 40.70 8.40 -26.49
N GLU A 47 40.88 9.72 -26.60
CA GLU A 47 41.92 10.30 -27.44
C GLU A 47 43.32 9.88 -26.96
N ILE A 48 44.14 9.33 -27.86
CA ILE A 48 45.51 8.92 -27.54
C ILE A 48 46.36 10.17 -27.28
N GLY A 49 46.66 10.41 -26.01
CA GLY A 49 47.54 11.49 -25.58
C GLY A 49 49.02 11.18 -25.78
N GLY A 50 49.86 12.21 -25.71
CA GLY A 50 51.33 12.04 -25.69
C GLY A 50 51.88 11.35 -24.43
N THR A 51 51.00 10.94 -23.51
CA THR A 51 51.34 10.20 -22.28
C THR A 51 50.36 9.04 -22.10
N ARG A 52 50.68 8.09 -21.21
CA ARG A 52 49.79 6.96 -20.87
C ARG A 52 48.63 7.33 -19.93
N MET A 53 48.42 8.62 -19.65
CA MET A 53 47.35 9.09 -18.77
C MET A 53 46.04 9.25 -19.56
N ALA A 54 44.92 8.85 -18.97
CA ALA A 54 43.58 9.09 -19.51
C ALA A 54 43.32 10.61 -19.63
N GLN A 55 42.66 11.04 -20.70
CA GLN A 55 42.44 12.46 -21.01
C GLN A 55 41.21 13.07 -20.31
N GLY A 56 40.60 12.35 -19.37
CA GLY A 56 39.40 12.78 -18.64
C GLY A 56 38.11 12.35 -19.33
N ALA A 57 36.97 12.88 -18.87
CA ALA A 57 35.65 12.58 -19.39
C ALA A 57 34.85 13.87 -19.65
N THR A 58 34.00 13.84 -20.66
CA THR A 58 33.04 14.92 -20.94
C THR A 58 31.72 14.66 -20.23
N LEU A 59 31.08 15.72 -19.75
CA LEU A 59 29.75 15.64 -19.15
C LEU A 59 28.72 15.49 -20.27
N GLY A 60 27.96 14.41 -20.21
CA GLY A 60 26.88 14.13 -21.13
C GLY A 60 25.53 14.58 -20.58
N THR A 61 24.54 13.73 -20.78
CA THR A 61 23.18 13.96 -20.33
C THR A 61 23.03 13.80 -18.81
N VAL A 62 21.97 14.39 -18.27
CA VAL A 62 21.57 14.19 -16.87
C VAL A 62 20.29 13.38 -16.84
N ASP A 63 20.27 12.33 -16.02
CA ASP A 63 19.07 11.62 -15.60
C ASP A 63 18.65 12.16 -14.24
N VAL A 64 17.36 12.34 -14.01
CA VAL A 64 16.85 12.83 -12.72
C VAL A 64 15.87 11.80 -12.21
N GLY A 65 16.07 11.33 -10.99
CA GLY A 65 15.23 10.28 -10.43
C GLY A 65 15.88 9.58 -9.26
N GLY A 66 15.31 8.44 -8.89
CA GLY A 66 15.80 7.59 -7.81
C GLY A 66 14.70 7.24 -6.83
N ASP A 67 15.10 6.57 -5.75
CA ASP A 67 14.17 5.90 -4.84
C ASP A 67 13.88 6.72 -3.60
N VAL A 68 12.63 6.68 -3.15
CA VAL A 68 12.21 7.13 -1.83
C VAL A 68 11.67 5.92 -1.09
N GLY A 69 12.37 5.49 -0.04
CA GLY A 69 11.86 4.51 0.91
C GLY A 69 10.98 5.19 1.95
N ALA A 70 9.86 4.56 2.27
CA ALA A 70 8.92 5.01 3.29
C ALA A 70 8.27 3.81 4.01
N LYS A 71 7.72 4.06 5.20
CA LYS A 71 6.78 3.11 5.82
C LYS A 71 5.43 3.25 5.12
N PHE A 72 4.79 2.15 4.76
CA PHE A 72 3.51 2.21 4.06
C PHE A 72 2.38 2.52 5.06
N ARG A 73 1.70 3.63 4.83
CA ARG A 73 0.66 4.17 5.72
C ARG A 73 -0.60 4.50 4.94
N TYR A 74 -1.74 4.40 5.61
CA TYR A 74 -3.03 4.78 5.07
C TYR A 74 -3.03 6.25 4.61
N GLY A 75 -3.57 6.52 3.42
CA GLY A 75 -3.69 7.87 2.84
C GLY A 75 -2.40 8.50 2.32
N GLN A 76 -1.24 8.22 2.92
CA GLN A 76 0.00 8.96 2.64
C GLN A 76 0.53 8.75 1.21
N HIS A 77 0.30 7.56 0.62
CA HIS A 77 0.87 7.17 -0.67
C HIS A 77 -0.16 7.15 -1.81
N ASP A 78 -1.38 7.62 -1.55
CA ASP A 78 -2.49 7.57 -2.51
C ASP A 78 -2.17 8.29 -3.83
N ASP A 79 -1.51 9.44 -3.74
CA ASP A 79 -1.09 10.23 -4.89
C ASP A 79 -0.04 9.48 -5.73
N PHE A 80 0.89 8.76 -5.08
CA PHE A 80 1.91 7.99 -5.77
C PHE A 80 1.35 6.72 -6.39
N LEU A 81 0.39 6.06 -5.72
CA LEU A 81 -0.36 4.95 -6.29
C LEU A 81 -1.17 5.43 -7.50
N ALA A 82 -1.84 6.58 -7.41
CA ALA A 82 -2.57 7.19 -8.53
C ALA A 82 -1.65 7.48 -9.72
N SER A 83 -0.46 8.04 -9.46
CA SER A 83 0.56 8.27 -10.51
C SER A 83 1.08 6.97 -11.11
N CYS A 84 1.29 5.95 -10.30
CA CYS A 84 1.73 4.64 -10.77
C CYS A 84 0.66 3.95 -11.64
N PHE A 85 -0.61 4.02 -11.26
CA PHE A 85 -1.73 3.44 -12.03
C PHE A 85 -2.20 4.35 -13.17
N GLY A 86 -1.69 5.58 -13.27
CA GLY A 86 -2.13 6.56 -14.26
C GLY A 86 -3.62 6.88 -14.18
N ALA A 87 -4.19 6.93 -12.96
CA ALA A 87 -5.61 7.21 -12.75
C ALA A 87 -5.87 7.84 -11.38
N GLU A 88 -6.94 8.62 -11.28
CA GLU A 88 -7.43 9.12 -10.00
C GLU A 88 -8.29 8.07 -9.27
N TRP A 89 -8.29 8.14 -7.94
CA TRP A 89 -9.17 7.34 -7.11
C TRP A 89 -10.64 7.71 -7.32
N ALA A 90 -11.47 6.74 -7.71
CA ALA A 90 -12.91 6.91 -7.91
C ALA A 90 -13.68 6.08 -6.89
N GLY A 91 -14.43 6.72 -5.99
CA GLY A 91 -15.21 6.01 -4.96
C GLY A 91 -14.35 5.08 -4.09
N ASN A 92 -13.11 5.48 -3.79
CA ASN A 92 -12.11 4.68 -3.08
C ASN A 92 -11.61 3.42 -3.81
N VAL A 93 -11.82 3.35 -5.13
CA VAL A 93 -11.26 2.32 -5.99
C VAL A 93 -10.27 2.97 -6.95
N LEU A 94 -9.09 2.36 -7.07
CA LEU A 94 -8.08 2.69 -8.04
C LEU A 94 -8.00 1.58 -9.08
N THR A 95 -8.12 1.97 -10.34
CA THR A 95 -8.04 1.10 -11.52
C THR A 95 -6.97 1.64 -12.46
N MET A 96 -6.45 0.81 -13.36
CA MET A 96 -5.48 1.27 -14.33
C MET A 96 -6.09 2.31 -15.29
N GLY A 97 -5.34 3.38 -15.53
CA GLY A 97 -5.65 4.42 -16.52
C GLY A 97 -4.43 4.78 -17.35
N ASN A 98 -4.55 5.86 -18.13
CA ASN A 98 -3.51 6.35 -19.03
C ASN A 98 -3.09 7.80 -18.71
N ASP A 99 -3.54 8.34 -17.59
CA ASP A 99 -3.24 9.69 -17.18
C ASP A 99 -1.80 9.81 -16.71
N ARG A 100 -1.22 10.99 -16.89
CA ARG A 100 0.15 11.30 -16.48
C ARG A 100 0.12 12.25 -15.30
N ILE A 101 0.19 11.69 -14.10
CA ILE A 101 0.25 12.47 -12.86
C ILE A 101 1.72 12.66 -12.49
N SER A 102 2.18 13.91 -12.44
CA SER A 102 3.55 14.26 -12.08
C SER A 102 3.62 15.18 -10.86
N PHE A 103 4.79 15.22 -10.24
CA PHE A 103 5.04 15.95 -9.00
C PHE A 103 6.28 16.81 -9.08
N SER A 104 6.23 17.91 -8.33
CA SER A 104 7.43 18.60 -7.87
C SER A 104 7.77 18.03 -6.49
N LEU A 105 8.97 17.46 -6.35
CA LEU A 105 9.49 16.87 -5.11
C LEU A 105 10.61 17.76 -4.58
N ALA A 106 10.49 18.30 -3.37
CA ALA A 106 11.47 19.21 -2.80
C ALA A 106 12.02 18.72 -1.46
N THR A 107 13.29 19.02 -1.22
CA THR A 107 13.92 18.86 0.10
C THR A 107 14.54 20.17 0.57
N TYR A 108 14.57 20.37 1.88
CA TYR A 108 15.22 21.52 2.50
C TYR A 108 15.91 21.09 3.80
N ALA A 109 17.23 21.23 3.81
CA ALA A 109 18.09 21.01 4.96
C ALA A 109 18.35 22.35 5.66
N SER A 110 17.53 22.68 6.65
CA SER A 110 17.54 23.98 7.34
C SER A 110 18.79 24.23 8.20
N ASP A 111 19.54 23.18 8.54
CA ASP A 111 20.80 23.26 9.26
C ASP A 111 21.96 23.79 8.40
N VAL A 112 21.94 23.51 7.10
CA VAL A 112 22.97 23.93 6.15
C VAL A 112 22.46 24.91 5.10
N GLY A 113 21.15 25.20 5.10
CA GLY A 113 20.52 26.14 4.17
C GLY A 113 20.50 25.66 2.72
N ILE A 114 20.48 24.34 2.50
CA ILE A 114 20.51 23.74 1.15
C ILE A 114 19.13 23.20 0.81
N ALA A 115 18.60 23.60 -0.34
CA ALA A 115 17.37 23.06 -0.89
C ALA A 115 17.60 22.43 -2.27
N SER A 116 16.86 21.38 -2.56
CA SER A 116 16.81 20.76 -3.89
C SER A 116 15.36 20.51 -4.30
N ILE A 117 15.12 20.51 -5.61
CA ILE A 117 13.81 20.19 -6.18
C ILE A 117 13.98 19.36 -7.45
N VAL A 118 13.17 18.32 -7.58
CA VAL A 118 12.91 17.61 -8.83
C VAL A 118 11.55 18.04 -9.34
N ARG A 119 11.44 18.33 -10.64
CA ARG A 119 10.19 18.66 -11.32
C ARG A 119 9.86 17.61 -12.38
N GLY A 120 8.57 17.44 -12.67
CA GLY A 120 8.12 16.42 -13.62
C GLY A 120 8.35 15.00 -13.11
N ALA A 121 8.43 14.80 -11.79
CA ALA A 121 8.63 13.48 -11.20
C ALA A 121 7.38 12.63 -11.43
N GLN A 122 7.52 11.53 -12.16
CA GLN A 122 6.49 10.51 -12.32
C GLN A 122 6.92 9.23 -11.59
N VAL A 123 5.97 8.47 -11.05
CA VAL A 123 6.27 7.19 -10.41
C VAL A 123 6.53 6.15 -11.49
N SER A 124 7.78 5.70 -11.56
CA SER A 124 8.20 4.61 -12.46
C SER A 124 7.88 3.26 -11.85
N VAL A 125 8.27 3.07 -10.59
CA VAL A 125 8.03 1.82 -9.86
C VAL A 125 7.46 2.15 -8.50
N PHE A 126 6.41 1.43 -8.11
CA PHE A 126 5.93 1.41 -6.73
C PHE A 126 6.06 -0.01 -6.19
N GLN A 127 6.97 -0.21 -5.25
CA GLN A 127 7.23 -1.51 -4.63
C GLN A 127 6.75 -1.50 -3.18
N LEU A 128 6.08 -2.57 -2.79
CA LEU A 128 5.68 -2.91 -1.45
C LEU A 128 6.45 -4.15 -0.98
N GLU A 129 6.96 -4.08 0.23
CA GLU A 129 7.62 -5.20 0.90
C GLU A 129 6.86 -5.52 2.19
N VAL A 130 6.38 -6.76 2.26
CA VAL A 130 5.60 -7.28 3.39
C VAL A 130 6.44 -8.37 4.07
N PRO A 131 7.09 -8.03 5.20
CA PRO A 131 7.83 -9.02 5.98
C PRO A 131 6.87 -9.92 6.79
N ASN A 132 7.39 -11.05 7.30
CA ASN A 132 6.69 -11.93 8.23
C ASN A 132 6.44 -11.24 9.59
N ASP A 133 7.41 -10.41 9.99
CA ASP A 133 7.38 -9.63 11.22
C ASP A 133 8.05 -8.28 10.93
N GLY A 134 7.36 -7.18 11.24
CA GLY A 134 7.89 -5.83 11.04
C GLY A 134 6.86 -4.85 10.53
N ASP A 135 7.35 -3.73 9.99
CA ASP A 135 6.51 -2.73 9.33
C ASP A 135 6.53 -2.98 7.82
N VAL A 136 5.38 -2.92 7.16
CA VAL A 136 5.28 -2.91 5.70
C VAL A 136 5.95 -1.65 5.16
N THR A 137 6.86 -1.81 4.21
CA THR A 137 7.58 -0.69 3.59
C THR A 137 7.20 -0.50 2.14
N ALA A 138 7.30 0.75 1.68
CA ALA A 138 7.12 1.12 0.29
C ALA A 138 8.40 1.77 -0.23
N THR A 139 8.81 1.37 -1.44
CA THR A 139 9.87 2.03 -2.20
C THR A 139 9.23 2.62 -3.45
N ILE A 140 9.31 3.95 -3.58
CA ILE A 140 8.78 4.68 -4.73
C ILE A 140 9.95 5.16 -5.58
N THR A 141 10.06 4.66 -6.80
CA THR A 141 11.07 5.06 -7.78
C THR A 141 10.50 6.16 -8.66
N PHE A 142 11.15 7.32 -8.67
CA PHE A 142 10.73 8.46 -9.49
C PHE A 142 11.62 8.63 -10.72
N ALA A 143 11.00 9.04 -11.82
CA ALA A 143 11.67 9.56 -13.01
C ALA A 143 11.26 11.02 -13.20
N GLY A 144 12.22 11.95 -13.04
CA GLY A 144 12.04 13.40 -13.16
C GLY A 144 12.46 13.95 -14.52
N LEU A 145 12.04 15.19 -14.81
CA LEU A 145 12.37 15.92 -16.03
C LEU A 145 13.37 17.05 -15.80
N GLY A 146 13.55 17.48 -14.57
CA GLY A 146 14.49 18.54 -14.23
C GLY A 146 14.85 18.52 -12.76
N TRP A 147 16.05 19.01 -12.46
CA TRP A 147 16.55 19.16 -11.11
C TRP A 147 17.15 20.55 -10.93
N ASP A 148 16.99 21.10 -9.73
CA ASP A 148 17.55 22.38 -9.33
C ASP A 148 17.94 22.35 -7.85
N SER A 149 18.93 23.15 -7.48
CA SER A 149 19.38 23.29 -6.10
C SER A 149 19.86 24.70 -5.80
N LYS A 150 19.80 25.07 -4.52
CA LYS A 150 20.26 26.37 -4.03
C LYS A 150 20.87 26.24 -2.65
N ALA A 151 21.96 26.97 -2.44
CA ALA A 151 22.52 27.25 -1.14
C ALA A 151 22.00 28.62 -0.66
N ASP A 152 22.00 28.85 0.65
CA ASP A 152 21.68 30.13 1.30
C ASP A 152 20.18 30.47 1.47
N ASP A 153 19.44 29.52 2.03
CA ASP A 153 18.27 29.80 2.88
C ASP A 153 16.98 30.26 2.19
N THR A 154 16.78 29.83 0.95
CA THR A 154 15.44 29.86 0.35
C THR A 154 14.95 28.44 0.19
N SER A 155 13.79 28.11 0.74
CA SER A 155 13.12 26.83 0.49
C SER A 155 12.47 26.84 -0.91
N TYR A 156 12.32 25.68 -1.55
CA TYR A 156 11.43 25.54 -2.72
C TYR A 156 9.97 25.27 -2.29
N ILE A 157 9.78 24.89 -1.04
CA ILE A 157 8.49 24.54 -0.45
C ILE A 157 7.79 25.83 -0.02
N GLU A 158 6.59 26.05 -0.52
CA GLU A 158 5.74 27.18 -0.15
C GLU A 158 4.90 26.84 1.08
N GLY A 159 4.98 27.68 2.11
CA GLY A 159 4.26 27.48 3.38
C GLY A 159 4.78 26.30 4.21
N THR A 160 4.02 25.94 5.23
CA THR A 160 4.26 24.71 6.01
C THR A 160 3.58 23.55 5.30
N PRO A 161 4.30 22.47 4.93
CA PRO A 161 3.68 21.31 4.34
C PRO A 161 2.57 20.74 5.21
N ALA A 162 1.43 20.48 4.59
CA ALA A 162 0.31 19.83 5.22
C ALA A 162 0.58 18.34 5.35
N ASP A 163 0.34 17.80 6.53
CA ASP A 163 0.30 16.35 6.76
C ASP A 163 -1.14 15.87 6.49
N ASN A 164 -1.51 15.80 5.21
CA ASN A 164 -2.87 15.48 4.79
C ASN A 164 -3.30 14.05 5.15
N ALA A 165 -2.34 13.17 5.42
CA ALA A 165 -2.62 11.84 5.96
C ALA A 165 -2.96 11.90 7.48
N GLY A 166 -2.60 12.98 8.18
CA GLY A 166 -2.78 13.16 9.62
C GLY A 166 -1.59 12.69 10.47
N GLU A 167 -1.71 12.76 11.79
CA GLU A 167 -0.73 12.22 12.76
C GLU A 167 -0.70 10.68 12.77
N LEU A 168 -0.79 10.02 11.62
CA LEU A 168 -0.77 8.57 11.53
C LEU A 168 0.55 8.06 12.10
N ARG A 169 0.45 7.24 13.14
CA ARG A 169 1.59 6.91 14.00
C ARG A 169 2.31 5.66 13.52
N TYR A 170 1.60 4.75 12.85
CA TYR A 170 2.11 3.41 12.57
C TYR A 170 2.02 3.04 11.09
N SER A 171 2.95 2.18 10.68
CA SER A 171 2.85 1.47 9.42
C SER A 171 1.74 0.41 9.51
N PHE A 172 1.30 -0.12 8.37
CA PHE A 172 0.74 -1.47 8.39
C PHE A 172 1.81 -2.43 8.90
N LYS A 173 1.42 -3.34 9.79
CA LYS A 173 2.35 -4.31 10.41
C LYS A 173 2.35 -5.65 9.69
N GLU A 174 1.19 -6.05 9.18
CA GLU A 174 1.02 -7.35 8.56
C GLU A 174 -0.13 -7.32 7.56
N VAL A 175 -0.29 -8.44 6.86
CA VAL A 175 -1.43 -8.71 5.99
C VAL A 175 -2.52 -9.38 6.81
N THR A 176 -3.67 -8.73 6.91
CA THR A 176 -4.79 -9.20 7.72
C THR A 176 -5.63 -10.27 7.01
N ALA A 177 -5.58 -10.30 5.69
CA ALA A 177 -6.22 -11.34 4.89
C ALA A 177 -5.47 -11.52 3.57
N ILE A 178 -5.28 -12.76 3.15
CA ILE A 178 -4.65 -13.12 1.88
C ILE A 178 -5.40 -14.29 1.27
N ASN A 179 -5.63 -14.24 -0.03
CA ASN A 179 -6.28 -15.32 -0.78
C ASN A 179 -5.47 -15.60 -2.05
N LEU A 180 -5.13 -16.86 -2.24
CA LEU A 180 -4.39 -17.33 -3.42
C LEU A 180 -5.15 -18.51 -4.02
N ASN A 181 -5.51 -18.38 -5.29
CA ASN A 181 -6.27 -19.40 -6.02
C ASN A 181 -7.57 -19.81 -5.31
N GLY A 182 -8.23 -18.87 -4.64
CA GLY A 182 -9.48 -19.13 -3.91
C GLY A 182 -9.31 -19.78 -2.54
N ILE A 183 -8.07 -19.95 -2.06
CA ILE A 183 -7.76 -20.51 -0.74
C ILE A 183 -7.24 -19.38 0.15
N ASP A 184 -7.81 -19.26 1.35
CA ASP A 184 -7.41 -18.25 2.34
C ASP A 184 -6.10 -18.64 3.03
N GLY A 185 -5.27 -17.65 3.35
CA GLY A 185 -4.02 -17.86 4.07
C GLY A 185 -4.26 -18.44 5.47
N GLY A 186 -3.43 -19.41 5.87
CA GLY A 186 -3.62 -20.19 7.09
C GLY A 186 -4.42 -21.47 6.87
N ASP A 187 -5.24 -21.53 5.82
CA ASP A 187 -6.03 -22.71 5.45
C ASP A 187 -5.34 -23.49 4.33
N GLY A 188 -4.33 -24.27 4.72
CA GLY A 188 -3.63 -25.19 3.80
C GLY A 188 -2.37 -24.62 3.16
N PHE A 189 -2.04 -23.34 3.33
CA PHE A 189 -0.70 -22.79 3.10
C PHE A 189 -0.40 -21.64 4.07
N CYS A 190 0.88 -21.43 4.37
CA CYS A 190 1.36 -20.26 5.12
C CYS A 190 2.29 -19.46 4.21
N ILE A 191 2.15 -18.14 4.21
CA ILE A 191 3.06 -17.22 3.52
C ILE A 191 4.03 -16.67 4.54
N ASP A 192 5.33 -16.77 4.25
CA ASP A 192 6.37 -16.25 5.13
C ASP A 192 6.66 -14.79 4.83
N THR A 193 6.87 -14.45 3.56
CA THR A 193 7.09 -13.07 3.11
C THR A 193 6.60 -12.92 1.68
N PHE A 194 6.27 -11.71 1.29
CA PHE A 194 6.12 -11.39 -0.14
C PHE A 194 6.42 -9.93 -0.44
N ASN A 195 6.77 -9.69 -1.70
CA ASN A 195 6.85 -8.35 -2.25
C ASN A 195 5.90 -8.23 -3.44
N ILE A 196 5.49 -7.00 -3.72
CA ILE A 196 4.71 -6.64 -4.90
C ILE A 196 5.32 -5.38 -5.46
N GLN A 197 5.53 -5.35 -6.77
CA GLN A 197 5.93 -4.15 -7.50
C GLN A 197 4.95 -3.86 -8.62
N PHE A 198 4.75 -2.56 -8.85
CA PHE A 198 4.03 -2.02 -9.98
C PHE A 198 5.04 -1.24 -10.82
N ASP A 199 5.43 -1.79 -11.97
CA ASP A 199 6.43 -1.18 -12.84
C ASP A 199 5.76 -0.64 -14.11
N ASN A 200 5.93 0.65 -14.38
CA ASN A 200 5.47 1.34 -15.58
C ASN A 200 6.47 1.25 -16.76
N ASN A 201 7.63 0.62 -16.54
CA ASN A 201 8.74 0.50 -17.48
C ASN A 201 9.00 1.85 -18.19
N VAL A 202 9.18 2.89 -17.38
CA VAL A 202 9.25 4.27 -17.87
C VAL A 202 10.51 4.45 -18.70
N GLN A 203 10.34 4.95 -19.93
CA GLN A 203 11.44 5.28 -20.81
C GLN A 203 11.66 6.78 -20.88
N THR A 204 12.92 7.18 -20.76
CA THR A 204 13.36 8.57 -20.88
C THR A 204 13.55 8.92 -22.35
N GLN A 205 12.70 9.81 -22.87
CA GLN A 205 12.84 10.37 -24.21
C GLN A 205 13.70 11.63 -24.17
N ARG A 206 14.70 11.69 -25.05
CA ARG A 206 15.61 12.83 -25.19
C ARG A 206 15.47 13.47 -26.56
N CYS A 207 15.49 14.80 -26.60
CA CYS A 207 15.38 15.58 -27.84
C CYS A 207 16.67 16.36 -28.08
N ILE A 208 17.23 16.24 -29.28
CA ILE A 208 18.40 17.03 -29.71
C ILE A 208 17.93 18.45 -30.05
N GLY A 209 18.77 19.45 -29.75
CA GLY A 209 18.53 20.85 -30.13
C GLY A 209 17.78 21.70 -29.10
N THR A 210 17.47 21.16 -27.93
CA THR A 210 16.80 21.90 -26.83
C THR A 210 17.76 22.73 -25.99
N GLY A 211 19.08 22.50 -26.12
CA GLY A 211 20.11 23.13 -25.27
C GLY A 211 20.08 22.67 -23.81
N SER A 212 19.17 21.76 -23.45
CA SER A 212 19.03 21.20 -22.09
C SER A 212 19.70 19.83 -22.01
N PRO A 213 20.48 19.55 -20.95
CA PRO A 213 21.03 18.22 -20.71
C PRO A 213 20.00 17.22 -20.15
N TYR A 214 18.81 17.72 -19.77
CA TYR A 214 17.75 16.93 -19.15
C TYR A 214 16.86 16.21 -20.18
N ALA A 215 16.02 15.30 -19.69
CA ALA A 215 15.04 14.58 -20.49
C ALA A 215 13.98 15.52 -21.07
N GLY A 216 13.47 15.21 -22.26
CA GLY A 216 12.36 15.92 -22.89
C GLY A 216 10.99 15.42 -22.41
N ALA A 217 10.89 14.11 -22.17
CA ALA A 217 9.70 13.48 -21.61
C ALA A 217 10.04 12.13 -20.97
N ASN A 218 9.24 11.73 -19.98
CA ASN A 218 9.22 10.37 -19.44
C ASN A 218 7.94 9.71 -19.93
N ILE A 219 8.07 8.50 -20.48
CA ILE A 219 6.98 7.79 -21.15
C ILE A 219 6.82 6.42 -20.48
N PRO A 220 5.76 6.22 -19.68
CA PRO A 220 5.31 4.90 -19.26
C PRO A 220 5.02 4.03 -20.48
N THR A 221 5.48 2.78 -20.47
CA THR A 221 5.25 1.83 -21.57
C THR A 221 4.33 0.70 -21.12
N THR A 222 4.89 -0.42 -20.70
CA THR A 222 4.13 -1.58 -20.23
C THR A 222 4.00 -1.53 -18.72
N PHE A 223 2.76 -1.53 -18.23
CA PHE A 223 2.48 -1.72 -16.81
C PHE A 223 2.55 -3.21 -16.46
N THR A 224 3.53 -3.58 -15.64
CA THR A 224 3.77 -4.98 -15.26
C THR A 224 3.73 -5.09 -13.73
N PRO A 225 2.56 -5.37 -13.15
CA PRO A 225 2.48 -5.78 -11.75
C PRO A 225 3.14 -7.15 -11.59
N SER A 226 4.13 -7.25 -10.72
CA SER A 226 4.82 -8.49 -10.42
C SER A 226 5.22 -8.54 -8.95
N GLY A 227 5.79 -9.66 -8.51
CA GLY A 227 6.27 -9.81 -7.15
C GLY A 227 6.75 -11.23 -6.90
N SER A 228 7.14 -11.52 -5.68
CA SER A 228 7.50 -12.88 -5.26
C SER A 228 6.81 -13.22 -3.95
N ILE A 229 6.25 -14.43 -3.85
CA ILE A 229 5.60 -14.96 -2.66
C ILE A 229 6.33 -16.23 -2.22
N THR A 230 6.69 -16.31 -0.95
CA THR A 230 7.25 -17.54 -0.35
C THR A 230 6.19 -18.27 0.44
N LEU A 231 5.91 -19.52 0.04
CA LEU A 231 4.89 -20.38 0.63
C LEU A 231 5.54 -21.58 1.32
N SER A 232 5.05 -21.94 2.51
CA SER A 232 5.30 -23.27 3.07
C SER A 232 4.70 -24.35 2.16
N TRP A 233 5.49 -25.39 1.88
CA TRP A 233 5.09 -26.42 0.92
C TRP A 233 3.94 -27.26 1.45
N SER A 234 2.89 -27.36 0.64
CA SER A 234 1.63 -28.02 0.97
C SER A 234 0.92 -28.47 -0.30
N LYS A 235 -0.22 -29.17 -0.15
CA LYS A 235 -1.06 -29.53 -1.30
C LYS A 235 -1.57 -28.28 -2.04
N ALA A 236 -1.99 -27.25 -1.31
CA ALA A 236 -2.46 -25.99 -1.90
C ALA A 236 -1.31 -25.26 -2.64
N ALA A 237 -0.11 -25.21 -2.03
CA ALA A 237 1.06 -24.64 -2.68
C ALA A 237 1.45 -25.42 -3.95
N TRP A 238 1.34 -26.75 -3.94
CA TRP A 238 1.55 -27.58 -5.13
C TRP A 238 0.52 -27.32 -6.22
N GLU A 239 -0.77 -27.15 -5.87
CA GLU A 239 -1.82 -26.84 -6.85
C GLU A 239 -1.55 -25.52 -7.57
N VAL A 240 -1.06 -24.51 -6.85
CA VAL A 240 -0.59 -23.24 -7.44
C VAL A 240 0.68 -23.45 -8.26
N TRP A 241 1.71 -24.08 -7.71
CA TRP A 241 2.98 -24.34 -8.42
C TRP A 241 2.75 -25.14 -9.71
N SER A 242 1.83 -26.11 -9.73
CA SER A 242 1.54 -26.91 -10.92
C SER A 242 1.04 -26.08 -12.11
N LYS A 243 0.53 -24.86 -11.85
CA LYS A 243 0.11 -23.92 -12.90
C LYS A 243 1.28 -23.39 -13.71
N THR A 244 2.49 -23.34 -13.13
CA THR A 244 3.74 -22.99 -13.85
C THR A 244 3.94 -23.88 -15.08
N LEU A 245 3.54 -25.15 -15.01
CA LEU A 245 3.69 -26.13 -16.10
C LEU A 245 2.68 -25.93 -17.25
N THR A 246 1.55 -25.28 -16.95
CA THR A 246 0.43 -25.09 -17.89
C THR A 246 0.30 -23.66 -18.40
N GLY A 247 0.91 -22.69 -17.72
CA GLY A 247 0.73 -21.25 -17.96
C GLY A 247 -0.65 -20.70 -17.54
N ALA A 248 -1.47 -21.51 -16.87
CA ALA A 248 -2.77 -21.07 -16.37
C ALA A 248 -2.64 -20.01 -15.27
N THR A 249 -3.57 -19.07 -15.24
CA THR A 249 -3.60 -17.98 -14.25
C THR A 249 -4.36 -18.38 -12.99
N VAL A 250 -4.02 -17.74 -11.88
CA VAL A 250 -4.71 -17.86 -10.60
C VAL A 250 -5.08 -16.47 -10.08
N PRO A 251 -6.22 -16.30 -9.37
CA PRO A 251 -6.49 -15.05 -8.66
C PRO A 251 -5.58 -14.94 -7.43
N PHE A 252 -5.18 -13.73 -7.12
CA PHE A 252 -4.42 -13.39 -5.92
C PHE A 252 -4.95 -12.09 -5.33
N SER A 253 -5.18 -12.05 -4.02
CA SER A 253 -5.53 -10.82 -3.33
C SER A 253 -4.97 -10.79 -1.93
N PHE A 254 -4.69 -9.59 -1.43
CA PHE A 254 -4.28 -9.39 -0.05
C PHE A 254 -4.81 -8.07 0.49
N THR A 255 -4.92 -8.02 1.81
CA THR A 255 -5.46 -6.89 2.55
C THR A 255 -4.48 -6.45 3.63
N LEU A 256 -4.20 -5.15 3.65
CA LEU A 256 -3.49 -4.47 4.72
C LEU A 256 -4.51 -3.65 5.50
N ALA A 257 -4.68 -3.91 6.78
CA ALA A 257 -5.61 -3.15 7.63
C ALA A 257 -5.00 -2.80 8.99
N ASN A 258 -5.39 -1.66 9.53
CA ASN A 258 -5.07 -1.21 10.88
C ASN A 258 -6.21 -0.33 11.43
N ASP A 259 -6.00 0.28 12.61
CA ASP A 259 -6.96 1.20 13.24
C ASP A 259 -7.23 2.49 12.42
N GLU A 260 -6.43 2.79 11.39
CA GLU A 260 -6.51 4.01 10.58
C GLU A 260 -7.26 3.76 9.26
N GLY A 261 -7.10 2.58 8.67
CA GLY A 261 -7.76 2.22 7.42
C GLY A 261 -7.32 0.88 6.87
N GLN A 262 -7.77 0.60 5.65
CA GLN A 262 -7.52 -0.64 4.93
C GLN A 262 -7.22 -0.36 3.46
N TYR A 263 -6.29 -1.13 2.89
CA TYR A 263 -6.15 -1.34 1.46
C TYR A 263 -6.34 -2.81 1.12
N THR A 264 -7.11 -3.10 0.07
CA THR A 264 -7.20 -4.42 -0.52
C THR A 264 -6.71 -4.35 -1.96
N PHE A 265 -5.67 -5.13 -2.24
CA PHE A 265 -5.07 -5.30 -3.56
C PHE A 265 -5.62 -6.58 -4.17
N ASN A 266 -6.22 -6.47 -5.35
CA ASN A 266 -6.84 -7.58 -6.04
C ASN A 266 -6.22 -7.76 -7.42
N PHE A 267 -5.68 -8.94 -7.66
CA PHE A 267 -5.08 -9.37 -8.92
C PHE A 267 -5.93 -10.53 -9.47
N PRO A 268 -6.85 -10.25 -10.41
CA PRO A 268 -7.79 -11.27 -10.91
C PRO A 268 -7.10 -12.45 -11.58
N LYS A 269 -5.96 -12.19 -12.25
CA LYS A 269 -5.21 -13.17 -13.02
C LYS A 269 -3.72 -12.92 -12.86
N VAL A 270 -3.04 -13.78 -12.12
CA VAL A 270 -1.58 -13.83 -12.06
C VAL A 270 -1.08 -15.14 -12.65
N GLN A 271 -0.04 -15.05 -13.46
CA GLN A 271 0.81 -16.19 -13.79
C GLN A 271 1.83 -16.37 -12.69
N VAL A 272 2.20 -17.63 -12.45
CA VAL A 272 3.20 -18.01 -11.47
C VAL A 272 4.38 -18.66 -12.16
N ALA A 273 5.58 -18.39 -11.68
CA ALA A 273 6.82 -19.04 -12.07
C ALA A 273 7.62 -19.40 -10.80
N GLY A 274 8.33 -20.52 -10.80
CA GLY A 274 9.12 -20.93 -9.66
C GLY A 274 9.60 -22.36 -9.79
N ASP A 275 10.73 -22.65 -9.16
CA ASP A 275 11.33 -23.97 -9.20
C ASP A 275 10.63 -24.94 -8.24
N TRP A 276 10.82 -26.24 -8.48
CA TRP A 276 10.40 -27.26 -7.53
C TRP A 276 11.14 -27.05 -6.20
N PRO A 277 10.44 -27.04 -5.06
CA PRO A 277 11.10 -26.79 -3.79
C PRO A 277 11.98 -27.97 -3.38
N ASP A 278 13.15 -27.67 -2.82
CA ASP A 278 14.06 -28.65 -2.24
C ASP A 278 14.52 -28.15 -0.86
N GLY A 279 14.76 -29.07 0.07
CA GLY A 279 15.05 -28.71 1.46
C GLY A 279 15.68 -29.85 2.24
N GLY A 280 16.45 -29.49 3.28
CA GLY A 280 17.08 -30.47 4.16
C GLY A 280 16.09 -31.13 5.12
N ASN A 281 16.50 -32.23 5.75
CA ASN A 281 15.65 -32.98 6.71
C ASN A 281 15.27 -32.19 7.98
N THR A 282 15.85 -31.02 8.19
CA THR A 282 15.57 -30.13 9.34
C THR A 282 14.73 -28.92 8.99
N ASP A 283 14.43 -28.73 7.70
CA ASP A 283 13.91 -27.47 7.22
C ASP A 283 12.42 -27.58 6.94
N ILE A 284 11.68 -26.49 7.17
CA ILE A 284 10.35 -26.35 6.61
C ILE A 284 10.55 -26.14 5.12
N ILE A 285 10.08 -27.09 4.31
CA ILE A 285 10.17 -26.97 2.85
C ILE A 285 9.30 -25.78 2.43
N GLN A 286 9.89 -24.85 1.70
CA GLN A 286 9.24 -23.65 1.18
C GLN A 286 9.41 -23.59 -0.34
N VAL A 287 8.45 -22.98 -1.02
CA VAL A 287 8.54 -22.66 -2.45
C VAL A 287 8.44 -21.14 -2.62
N GLN A 288 9.34 -20.57 -3.40
CA GLN A 288 9.24 -19.19 -3.85
C GLN A 288 8.58 -19.18 -5.23
N LEU A 289 7.50 -18.42 -5.35
CA LEU A 289 6.78 -18.22 -6.61
C LEU A 289 6.85 -16.75 -7.00
N ASP A 290 7.41 -16.49 -8.17
CA ASP A 290 7.30 -15.19 -8.83
C ASP A 290 5.91 -15.08 -9.45
N ILE A 291 5.22 -13.99 -9.17
CA ILE A 291 3.89 -13.69 -9.70
C ILE A 291 3.98 -12.56 -10.70
N THR A 292 3.22 -12.65 -11.79
CA THR A 292 3.09 -11.59 -12.79
C THR A 292 1.64 -11.48 -13.21
N ALA A 293 1.04 -10.30 -13.09
CA ALA A 293 -0.33 -10.08 -13.53
C ALA A 293 -0.45 -10.23 -15.06
N ALA A 294 -1.51 -10.89 -15.52
CA ALA A 294 -1.72 -11.21 -16.92
C ALA A 294 -3.17 -10.92 -17.35
N ASP A 295 -3.34 -10.35 -18.55
CA ASP A 295 -4.62 -10.14 -19.25
C ASP A 295 -5.70 -9.29 -18.54
N GLU A 296 -5.51 -8.94 -17.27
CA GLU A 296 -6.46 -8.15 -16.49
C GLU A 296 -5.70 -7.31 -15.46
N SER A 297 -5.97 -6.00 -15.45
CA SER A 297 -5.30 -5.07 -14.54
C SER A 297 -5.73 -5.31 -13.09
N PRO A 298 -4.81 -5.16 -12.13
CA PRO A 298 -5.18 -5.20 -10.72
C PRO A 298 -6.04 -4.00 -10.34
N THR A 299 -6.76 -4.15 -9.24
CA THR A 299 -7.51 -3.06 -8.60
C THR A 299 -7.05 -2.89 -7.16
N ILE A 300 -7.03 -1.64 -6.69
CA ILE A 300 -6.78 -1.33 -5.29
C ILE A 300 -8.02 -0.66 -4.75
N THR A 301 -8.56 -1.19 -3.65
CA THR A 301 -9.66 -0.55 -2.92
C THR A 301 -9.15 -0.07 -1.59
N ARG A 302 -9.65 1.07 -1.13
CA ARG A 302 -9.33 1.61 0.19
C ARG A 302 -10.58 1.82 1.01
N ALA A 303 -10.48 1.64 2.32
CA ALA A 303 -11.55 1.96 3.25
C ALA A 303 -10.96 2.65 4.47
N VAL A 304 -11.65 3.67 4.98
CA VAL A 304 -11.24 4.34 6.21
C VAL A 304 -11.79 3.56 7.40
N THR A 305 -10.97 3.35 8.43
CA THR A 305 -11.42 2.74 9.67
C THR A 305 -11.89 3.86 10.59
N ILE A 306 -13.16 3.81 10.99
CA ILE A 306 -13.71 4.76 11.96
C ILE A 306 -13.89 4.00 13.28
N PRO A 307 -13.03 4.25 14.28
CA PRO A 307 -13.11 3.54 15.54
C PRO A 307 -14.39 3.89 16.30
N ALA A 308 -15.11 2.87 16.73
CA ALA A 308 -16.20 2.97 17.67
C ALA A 308 -15.69 3.50 19.01
N THR A 309 -16.46 4.43 19.56
CA THR A 309 -16.33 5.00 20.91
C THR A 309 -17.49 4.58 21.82
N GLY A 310 -18.42 3.76 21.32
CA GLY A 310 -19.56 3.23 22.06
C GLY A 310 -20.39 2.26 21.23
N ILE A 311 -21.19 1.44 21.90
CA ILE A 311 -22.12 0.47 21.32
C ILE A 311 -23.44 0.55 22.09
N THR A 312 -24.56 0.39 21.40
CA THR A 312 -25.90 0.31 22.00
C THR A 312 -26.69 -0.82 21.36
N VAL A 313 -27.23 -1.72 22.17
CA VAL A 313 -28.06 -2.85 21.74
C VAL A 313 -29.53 -2.51 21.89
N THR A 314 -30.32 -2.80 20.85
CA THR A 314 -31.77 -2.59 20.88
C THR A 314 -32.52 -3.80 20.32
N PRO A 315 -33.66 -4.20 20.93
CA PRO A 315 -34.17 -3.72 22.23
C PRO A 315 -33.32 -4.19 23.43
N GLU A 316 -33.39 -3.48 24.57
CA GLU A 316 -32.71 -3.87 25.82
C GLU A 316 -33.28 -5.17 26.43
N THR A 317 -34.55 -5.46 26.15
CA THR A 317 -35.22 -6.70 26.57
C THR A 317 -36.12 -7.23 25.46
N ALA A 318 -36.15 -8.55 25.27
CA ALA A 318 -37.11 -9.20 24.37
C ALA A 318 -37.62 -10.52 24.97
N SER A 319 -38.85 -10.90 24.58
CA SER A 319 -39.42 -12.22 24.87
C SER A 319 -39.48 -13.01 23.57
N VAL A 320 -39.14 -14.29 23.61
CA VAL A 320 -39.18 -15.20 22.46
C VAL A 320 -39.68 -16.57 22.91
N ASP A 321 -40.52 -17.22 22.12
CA ASP A 321 -40.95 -18.58 22.44
C ASP A 321 -39.87 -19.60 22.09
N VAL A 322 -39.89 -20.76 22.75
CA VAL A 322 -38.95 -21.85 22.43
C VAL A 322 -39.08 -22.25 20.95
N GLY A 323 -37.95 -22.23 20.23
CA GLY A 323 -37.87 -22.53 18.80
C GLY A 323 -38.01 -21.32 17.87
N ASP A 324 -38.47 -20.18 18.39
CA ASP A 324 -38.63 -18.95 17.62
C ASP A 324 -37.37 -18.06 17.70
N THR A 325 -37.36 -17.02 16.87
CA THR A 325 -36.23 -16.08 16.76
C THR A 325 -36.65 -14.64 16.99
N THR A 326 -35.73 -13.84 17.55
CA THR A 326 -35.85 -12.38 17.65
C THR A 326 -34.53 -11.74 17.20
N SER A 327 -34.58 -10.51 16.71
CA SER A 327 -33.39 -9.80 16.21
C SER A 327 -32.99 -8.69 17.16
N LEU A 328 -31.71 -8.65 17.51
CA LEU A 328 -31.06 -7.55 18.22
C LEU A 328 -30.24 -6.73 17.22
N THR A 329 -30.31 -5.41 17.36
CA THR A 329 -29.50 -4.48 16.57
C THR A 329 -28.47 -3.81 17.47
N ALA A 330 -27.19 -4.01 17.16
CA ALA A 330 -26.10 -3.25 17.77
C ALA A 330 -25.78 -2.03 16.90
N THR A 331 -25.90 -0.83 17.49
CA THR A 331 -25.55 0.44 16.85
C THR A 331 -24.25 0.96 17.43
N LEU A 332 -23.26 1.23 16.58
CA LEU A 332 -21.99 1.82 16.99
C LEU A 332 -22.05 3.36 16.94
N SER A 333 -21.35 3.99 17.88
CA SER A 333 -21.10 5.44 17.90
C SER A 333 -19.61 5.71 17.70
N PRO A 334 -19.20 6.75 16.95
CA PRO A 334 -20.05 7.63 16.15
C PRO A 334 -20.71 6.88 14.98
N ALA A 335 -21.71 7.50 14.37
CA ALA A 335 -22.34 6.96 13.17
C ALA A 335 -21.28 6.75 12.07
N GLY A 336 -21.28 5.57 11.46
CA GLY A 336 -20.28 5.18 10.46
C GLY A 336 -19.04 4.50 11.04
N ALA A 337 -18.99 4.22 12.36
CA ALA A 337 -17.97 3.36 12.92
C ALA A 337 -17.94 1.99 12.23
N THR A 338 -16.74 1.48 11.97
CA THR A 338 -16.50 0.32 11.10
C THR A 338 -16.06 -0.94 11.84
N ASP A 339 -15.96 -0.89 13.18
CA ASP A 339 -15.55 -2.04 13.97
C ASP A 339 -16.54 -3.21 13.87
N THR A 340 -16.00 -4.43 13.88
CA THR A 340 -16.82 -5.65 13.94
C THR A 340 -17.47 -5.78 15.31
N VAL A 341 -18.78 -6.06 15.31
CA VAL A 341 -19.52 -6.42 16.52
C VAL A 341 -19.50 -7.94 16.70
N THR A 342 -19.09 -8.41 17.87
CA THR A 342 -19.21 -9.82 18.26
C THR A 342 -20.32 -10.00 19.27
N TRP A 343 -21.03 -11.12 19.19
CA TRP A 343 -22.16 -11.46 20.05
C TRP A 343 -21.84 -12.69 20.89
N GLU A 344 -22.29 -12.71 22.15
CA GLU A 344 -22.13 -13.83 23.07
C GLU A 344 -23.40 -14.01 23.90
N SER A 345 -23.79 -15.26 24.17
CA SER A 345 -24.87 -15.59 25.10
C SER A 345 -24.30 -16.03 26.43
N SER A 346 -24.85 -15.52 27.53
CA SER A 346 -24.51 -15.97 28.87
C SER A 346 -24.93 -17.42 29.14
N ASP A 347 -25.94 -17.92 28.40
CA ASP A 347 -26.46 -19.27 28.53
C ASP A 347 -26.97 -19.79 27.16
N PRO A 348 -26.09 -20.45 26.38
CA PRO A 348 -26.45 -21.04 25.08
C PRO A 348 -27.49 -22.16 25.16
N GLU A 349 -27.71 -22.78 26.33
CA GLU A 349 -28.75 -23.81 26.51
C GLU A 349 -30.15 -23.19 26.61
N VAL A 350 -30.23 -21.90 26.98
CA VAL A 350 -31.48 -21.12 27.04
C VAL A 350 -31.70 -20.33 25.75
N ALA A 351 -30.70 -19.59 25.28
CA ALA A 351 -30.79 -18.83 24.03
C ALA A 351 -29.43 -18.76 23.32
N THR A 352 -29.43 -18.93 22.00
CA THR A 352 -28.24 -18.76 21.15
C THR A 352 -28.33 -17.49 20.33
N VAL A 353 -27.21 -16.90 19.95
CA VAL A 353 -27.15 -15.69 19.11
C VAL A 353 -26.24 -15.91 17.91
N SER A 354 -26.66 -15.47 16.73
CA SER A 354 -25.87 -15.51 15.51
C SER A 354 -24.88 -14.33 15.43
N ALA A 355 -23.92 -14.41 14.52
CA ALA A 355 -23.02 -13.29 14.21
C ALA A 355 -23.77 -12.02 13.72
N SER A 356 -24.99 -12.17 13.20
CA SER A 356 -25.83 -11.05 12.76
C SER A 356 -26.78 -10.52 13.83
N GLY A 357 -26.65 -10.98 15.09
CA GLY A 357 -27.51 -10.55 16.20
C GLY A 357 -28.90 -11.20 16.21
N VAL A 358 -29.10 -12.30 15.50
CA VAL A 358 -30.36 -13.07 15.54
C VAL A 358 -30.30 -14.04 16.70
N VAL A 359 -31.22 -13.90 17.65
CA VAL A 359 -31.32 -14.73 18.84
C VAL A 359 -32.38 -15.82 18.62
N THR A 360 -32.05 -17.06 18.96
CA THR A 360 -32.96 -18.22 18.91
C THR A 360 -33.22 -18.74 20.32
N GLY A 361 -34.50 -18.88 20.69
CA GLY A 361 -34.91 -19.48 21.96
C GLY A 361 -34.73 -21.00 21.93
N VAL A 362 -34.00 -21.56 22.90
CA VAL A 362 -33.68 -23.00 22.98
C VAL A 362 -34.48 -23.69 24.08
N ALA A 363 -34.55 -23.08 25.27
CA ALA A 363 -35.29 -23.60 26.41
C ALA A 363 -35.84 -22.45 27.26
N ALA A 364 -36.95 -22.69 27.97
CA ALA A 364 -37.55 -21.67 28.82
C ALA A 364 -36.58 -21.21 29.91
N GLY A 365 -36.44 -19.90 30.08
CA GLY A 365 -35.42 -19.32 30.96
C GLY A 365 -35.12 -17.87 30.65
N THR A 366 -34.00 -17.36 31.16
CA THR A 366 -33.52 -16.01 30.84
C THR A 366 -32.04 -16.05 30.54
N ALA A 367 -31.64 -15.49 29.40
CA ALA A 367 -30.25 -15.38 28.98
C ALA A 367 -29.92 -13.90 28.71
N THR A 368 -28.69 -13.49 29.04
CA THR A 368 -28.16 -12.17 28.67
C THR A 368 -27.33 -12.32 27.41
N ILE A 369 -27.70 -11.57 26.37
CA ILE A 369 -26.96 -11.50 25.13
C ILE A 369 -26.08 -10.25 25.15
N THR A 370 -24.78 -10.42 24.98
CA THR A 370 -23.79 -9.34 25.02
C THR A 370 -23.29 -9.05 23.61
N ALA A 371 -23.37 -7.79 23.19
CA ALA A 371 -22.67 -7.28 22.01
C ALA A 371 -21.38 -6.59 22.46
N LYS A 372 -20.29 -6.83 21.72
CA LYS A 372 -18.99 -6.24 21.98
C LYS A 372 -18.40 -5.63 20.72
N ALA A 373 -17.83 -4.44 20.85
CA ALA A 373 -17.00 -3.81 19.83
C ALA A 373 -15.80 -3.13 20.49
N ARG A 374 -14.59 -3.53 20.11
CA ARG A 374 -13.34 -3.13 20.78
C ARG A 374 -13.38 -3.40 22.29
N THR A 375 -13.37 -2.34 23.10
CA THR A 375 -13.46 -2.36 24.57
C THR A 375 -14.87 -2.03 25.09
N PHE A 376 -15.81 -1.69 24.20
CA PHE A 376 -17.18 -1.35 24.56
C PHE A 376 -18.07 -2.59 24.49
N THR A 377 -18.99 -2.69 25.45
CA THR A 377 -19.97 -3.77 25.53
C THR A 377 -21.31 -3.20 25.89
N ASP A 378 -22.37 -3.77 25.34
CA ASP A 378 -23.75 -3.52 25.79
C ASP A 378 -24.55 -4.83 25.71
N THR A 379 -25.65 -4.92 26.47
CA THR A 379 -26.34 -6.18 26.72
C THR A 379 -27.84 -6.06 26.51
N ALA A 380 -28.46 -7.16 26.05
CA ALA A 380 -29.91 -7.33 26.07
C ALA A 380 -30.31 -8.56 26.89
N THR A 381 -31.40 -8.44 27.65
CA THR A 381 -31.98 -9.57 28.40
C THR A 381 -33.06 -10.26 27.57
N ILE A 382 -32.91 -11.56 27.36
CA ILE A 382 -33.84 -12.37 26.58
C ILE A 382 -34.57 -13.33 27.52
N THR A 383 -35.89 -13.23 27.58
CA THR A 383 -36.75 -14.18 28.29
C THR A 383 -37.31 -15.17 27.28
N VAL A 384 -37.05 -16.46 27.49
CA VAL A 384 -37.58 -17.53 26.66
C VAL A 384 -38.80 -18.14 27.35
N THR A 385 -39.95 -18.13 26.67
CA THR A 385 -41.23 -18.63 27.18
C THR A 385 -41.62 -19.95 26.53
N GLU A 386 -42.32 -20.80 27.29
CA GLU A 386 -43.02 -21.94 26.68
C GLU A 386 -44.29 -21.43 25.97
N PRO A 387 -44.64 -22.00 24.80
CA PRO A 387 -45.78 -21.58 23.99
C PRO A 387 -47.16 -21.83 24.63
#